data_AF-A0AAW1M185-F1
#
_entry.id   AF-A0AAW1M185-F1
#
_cell.length_a   1.000
_cell.length_b   1.000
_cell.length_c   1.000
_cell.angle_alpha   90.00
_cell.angle_beta   90.00
_cell.angle_gamma   90.00
#
_symmetry.space_group_name_H-M   'P 1'
#
loop_
_entity.id
_entity.type
_entity.pdbx_description
1 polymer ?
#
loop_
_entity_poly.entity_id
_entity_poly.type
_entity_poly.pdbx_seq_one_letter_code
_entity_poly.pdbx_strand_id
1 'polypeptide(L)'
;MKFYYVLLFSVSFTIIQTCTCCPVNNLNETIDITNGTRNGDIIIYNGIYFTIDDYFHFQNKTYGCICDIKVCLPKCCGEGNRWVNNRCQKDTSIPRIPIHRGTEVLDLEENNFYLIKMGTTCDGQLTVLPGMIKSYIQENGHLHTTAGNYTNKTSYCIEGTDALDLVIIVCVPAISPSNAPQDMASSSGMSSD
;
A
#
# COMPACT_ATOMS: atom_id res chain seq x y z
N MET A 1 18.54 68.23 12.93
CA MET A 1 17.78 66.97 13.01
C MET A 1 18.40 65.96 12.06
N LYS A 2 18.92 64.83 12.58
CA LYS A 2 19.49 63.74 11.76
C LYS A 2 18.40 62.70 11.54
N PHE A 3 17.98 62.48 10.30
CA PHE A 3 17.03 61.43 9.93
C PHE A 3 17.81 60.13 9.67
N TYR A 4 17.53 59.11 10.47
CA TYR A 4 18.07 57.76 10.29
C TYR A 4 17.09 56.94 9.45
N TYR A 5 17.54 56.47 8.28
CA TYR A 5 16.78 55.53 7.45
C TYR A 5 16.99 54.11 7.97
N VAL A 6 15.93 53.49 8.48
CA VAL A 6 15.91 52.07 8.86
C VAL A 6 15.55 51.26 7.62
N LEU A 7 16.53 50.58 7.04
CA LEU A 7 16.33 49.63 5.93
C LEU A 7 15.75 48.32 6.48
N LEU A 8 14.45 48.11 6.26
CA LEU A 8 13.80 46.83 6.51
C LEU A 8 14.09 45.88 5.34
N PHE A 9 15.04 44.97 5.52
CA PHE A 9 15.26 43.84 4.61
C PHE A 9 14.13 42.82 4.78
N SER A 10 13.16 42.80 3.86
CA SER A 10 12.18 41.74 3.77
C SER A 10 12.85 40.46 3.25
N VAL A 11 13.09 39.49 4.11
CA VAL A 11 13.58 38.16 3.72
C VAL A 11 12.42 37.39 3.10
N SER A 12 12.38 37.33 1.78
CA SER A 12 11.44 36.49 1.04
C SER A 12 11.83 35.03 1.19
N PHE A 13 11.13 34.28 2.05
CA PHE A 13 11.27 32.83 2.17
C PHE A 13 10.67 32.18 0.91
N THR A 14 11.50 31.89 -0.10
CA THR A 14 11.09 31.03 -1.21
C THR A 14 11.00 29.61 -0.70
N ILE A 15 9.77 29.12 -0.49
CA ILE A 15 9.51 27.71 -0.23
C ILE A 15 9.88 26.97 -1.51
N ILE A 16 11.04 26.32 -1.51
CA ILE A 16 11.42 25.39 -2.60
C ILE A 16 10.46 24.21 -2.45
N GLN A 17 9.36 24.25 -3.21
CA GLN A 17 8.45 23.13 -3.33
C GLN A 17 9.20 22.06 -4.10
N THR A 18 9.79 21.11 -3.38
CA THR A 18 10.40 19.93 -3.98
C THR A 18 9.28 19.20 -4.72
N CYS A 19 9.32 19.26 -6.05
CA CYS A 19 8.49 18.39 -6.86
C CYS A 19 8.85 16.96 -6.47
N THR A 20 7.89 16.21 -5.94
CA THR A 20 8.04 14.77 -5.71
C THR A 20 8.00 14.08 -7.06
N CYS A 21 9.12 14.17 -7.78
CA CYS A 21 9.35 13.41 -8.98
C CYS A 21 9.32 11.92 -8.65
N CYS A 22 8.77 11.11 -9.56
CA CYS A 22 8.73 9.66 -9.51
C CYS A 22 10.08 9.07 -9.00
N PRO A 23 10.16 8.66 -7.72
CA PRO A 23 11.45 8.41 -7.09
C PRO A 23 12.02 7.08 -7.58
N VAL A 24 13.21 7.13 -8.21
CA VAL A 24 13.97 5.96 -8.67
C VAL A 24 14.19 4.91 -7.57
N ASN A 25 14.12 5.34 -6.30
CA ASN A 25 14.37 4.52 -5.13
C ASN A 25 13.19 3.62 -4.70
N ASN A 26 11.99 3.79 -5.27
CA ASN A 26 10.82 2.98 -4.92
C ASN A 26 10.27 2.17 -6.11
N LEU A 27 11.08 1.21 -6.60
CA LEU A 27 10.71 0.32 -7.70
C LEU A 27 9.48 -0.57 -7.40
N ASN A 28 9.04 -0.68 -6.14
CA ASN A 28 7.87 -1.47 -5.76
C ASN A 28 6.54 -0.78 -6.14
N GLU A 29 6.60 0.52 -6.45
CA GLU A 29 5.47 1.36 -6.85
C GLU A 29 5.47 1.69 -8.35
N THR A 30 6.37 1.06 -9.10
CA THR A 30 6.53 1.32 -10.53
C THR A 30 6.11 0.14 -11.39
N ILE A 31 5.76 0.45 -12.64
CA ILE A 31 5.48 -0.55 -13.68
C ILE A 31 6.36 -0.31 -14.90
N ASP A 32 6.73 -1.37 -15.61
CA ASP A 32 7.50 -1.28 -16.85
C ASP A 32 6.58 -0.79 -17.98
N ILE A 33 6.81 0.45 -18.41
CA ILE A 33 6.06 1.10 -19.50
C ILE A 33 6.91 1.25 -20.76
N THR A 34 8.01 0.50 -20.88
CA THR A 34 8.95 0.59 -22.01
C THR A 34 8.27 0.45 -23.37
N ASN A 35 7.24 -0.41 -23.44
CA ASN A 35 6.46 -0.67 -24.65
C ASN A 35 5.24 0.25 -24.82
N GLY A 36 5.14 1.34 -24.05
CA GLY A 36 4.07 2.33 -24.19
C GLY A 36 4.15 3.13 -25.48
N THR A 37 3.00 3.63 -25.94
CA THR A 37 2.92 4.51 -27.12
C THR A 37 3.34 5.92 -26.75
N ARG A 38 4.29 6.50 -27.48
CA ARG A 38 4.80 7.85 -27.22
C ARG A 38 4.04 8.90 -28.03
N ASN A 39 3.68 9.99 -27.39
CA ASN A 39 3.15 11.20 -28.03
C ASN A 39 3.82 12.43 -27.41
N GLY A 40 4.96 12.83 -27.99
CA GLY A 40 5.86 13.81 -27.35
C GLY A 40 6.45 13.27 -26.05
N ASP A 41 6.32 14.03 -24.97
CA ASP A 41 6.79 13.68 -23.62
C ASP A 41 5.78 12.84 -22.83
N ILE A 42 4.66 12.45 -23.44
CA ILE A 42 3.64 11.61 -22.82
C ILE A 42 3.81 10.16 -23.30
N ILE A 43 3.82 9.23 -22.36
CA ILE A 43 3.77 7.79 -22.63
C ILE A 43 2.38 7.28 -22.28
N ILE A 44 1.71 6.64 -23.23
CA ILE A 44 0.41 6.01 -23.05
C ILE A 44 0.63 4.50 -22.92
N TYR A 45 0.28 3.93 -21.76
CA TYR A 45 0.43 2.51 -21.48
C TYR A 45 -0.84 1.98 -20.81
N ASN A 46 -1.47 0.95 -21.39
CA ASN A 46 -2.75 0.37 -20.92
C ASN A 46 -3.85 1.43 -20.66
N GLY A 47 -3.92 2.46 -21.51
CA GLY A 47 -4.89 3.56 -21.39
C GLY A 47 -4.58 4.59 -20.30
N ILE A 48 -3.43 4.47 -19.63
CA ILE A 48 -2.94 5.42 -18.62
C ILE A 48 -1.90 6.33 -19.26
N TYR A 49 -1.98 7.62 -18.96
CA TYR A 49 -1.11 8.66 -19.47
C TYR A 49 -0.04 8.97 -18.42
N PHE A 50 1.22 8.77 -18.77
CA PHE A 50 2.38 9.10 -17.94
C PHE A 50 3.04 10.35 -18.53
N THR A 51 3.06 11.43 -17.76
CA THR A 51 3.79 12.65 -18.10
C THR A 51 5.27 12.53 -17.68
N ILE A 52 6.10 13.51 -18.04
CA ILE A 52 7.54 13.50 -17.74
C ILE A 52 7.86 13.37 -16.25
N ASP A 53 6.94 13.78 -15.37
CA ASP A 53 7.10 13.68 -13.92
C ASP A 53 6.71 12.28 -13.37
N ASP A 54 5.98 11.50 -14.16
CA ASP A 54 5.41 10.20 -13.77
C ASP A 54 6.27 9.01 -14.22
N TYR A 55 7.41 9.22 -14.87
CA TYR A 55 8.28 8.13 -15.29
C TYR A 55 9.77 8.47 -15.21
N PHE A 56 10.60 7.44 -15.17
CA PHE A 56 12.05 7.57 -15.29
C PHE A 56 12.67 6.45 -16.13
N HIS A 57 13.91 6.66 -16.54
CA HIS A 57 14.71 5.68 -17.26
C HIS A 57 15.71 5.02 -16.33
N PHE A 58 15.73 3.68 -16.29
CA PHE A 58 16.67 2.91 -15.49
C PHE A 58 17.01 1.61 -16.21
N GLN A 59 18.30 1.29 -16.32
CA GLN A 59 18.79 0.04 -16.95
C GLN A 59 18.16 -0.28 -18.32
N ASN A 60 18.11 0.72 -19.22
CA ASN A 60 17.53 0.59 -20.57
C ASN A 60 16.03 0.26 -20.60
N LYS A 61 15.32 0.52 -19.50
CA LYS A 61 13.86 0.42 -19.38
C LYS A 61 13.27 1.76 -18.98
N THR A 62 11.98 1.92 -19.25
CA THR A 62 11.18 3.05 -18.78
C THR A 62 10.18 2.57 -17.75
N TYR A 63 10.22 3.16 -16.56
CA TYR A 63 9.35 2.80 -15.45
C TYR A 63 8.42 3.96 -15.12
N GLY A 64 7.13 3.69 -14.98
CA GLY A 64 6.13 4.68 -14.58
C GLY A 64 5.75 4.53 -13.11
N CYS A 65 5.69 5.62 -12.35
CA CYS A 65 5.15 5.68 -11.00
C CYS A 65 3.63 5.72 -11.03
N ILE A 66 3.03 4.55 -11.26
CA ILE A 66 1.58 4.44 -11.36
C ILE A 66 0.84 4.86 -10.09
N CYS A 67 1.50 4.74 -8.93
CA CYS A 67 0.91 5.11 -7.64
C CYS A 67 0.81 6.63 -7.39
N ASP A 68 1.51 7.44 -8.19
CA ASP A 68 1.38 8.91 -8.17
C ASP A 68 0.19 9.38 -9.02
N ILE A 69 -0.21 8.57 -10.02
CA ILE A 69 -1.36 8.84 -10.91
C ILE A 69 -2.65 8.23 -10.35
N LYS A 70 -2.57 7.03 -9.77
CA LYS A 70 -3.72 6.27 -9.25
C LYS A 70 -3.46 5.77 -7.84
N VAL A 71 -4.53 5.55 -7.09
CA VAL A 71 -4.39 4.92 -5.77
C VAL A 71 -4.00 3.45 -5.94
N CYS A 72 -2.77 3.12 -5.56
CA CYS A 72 -2.30 1.75 -5.55
C CYS A 72 -2.84 0.96 -4.36
N LEU A 73 -3.31 -0.25 -4.64
CA LEU A 73 -3.64 -1.27 -3.64
C LEU A 73 -2.65 -2.44 -3.75
N PRO A 74 -2.05 -2.87 -2.62
CA PRO A 74 -1.03 -3.91 -2.63
C PRO A 74 -1.65 -5.28 -2.93
N LYS A 75 -1.30 -5.89 -4.06
CA LYS A 75 -1.58 -7.32 -4.33
C LYS A 75 -0.51 -8.21 -3.73
N CYS A 76 -0.93 -9.39 -3.26
CA CYS A 76 0.00 -10.41 -2.79
C CYS A 76 0.76 -11.06 -3.96
N CYS A 77 0.02 -11.35 -5.03
CA CYS A 77 0.59 -11.94 -6.24
C CYS A 77 0.82 -10.90 -7.35
N GLY A 78 1.73 -11.24 -8.27
CA GLY A 78 1.95 -10.44 -9.48
C GLY A 78 0.71 -10.36 -10.36
N GLU A 79 0.71 -9.45 -11.32
CA GLU A 79 -0.34 -9.37 -12.34
C GLU A 79 -0.58 -10.74 -13.01
N GLY A 80 -1.85 -11.06 -13.28
CA GLY A 80 -2.25 -12.35 -13.84
C GLY A 80 -2.07 -13.55 -12.91
N ASN A 81 -1.84 -13.33 -11.61
CA ASN A 81 -1.76 -14.36 -10.59
C ASN A 81 -2.65 -14.07 -9.39
N ARG A 82 -3.03 -15.14 -8.67
CA ARG A 82 -3.84 -15.15 -7.44
C ARG A 82 -3.20 -16.05 -6.37
N TRP A 83 -3.49 -15.78 -5.10
CA TRP A 83 -3.02 -16.55 -3.95
C TRP A 83 -3.94 -17.73 -3.67
N VAL A 84 -3.51 -18.94 -4.01
CA VAL A 84 -4.27 -20.18 -3.82
C VAL A 84 -3.37 -21.19 -3.10
N ASN A 85 -3.85 -21.73 -1.97
CA ASN A 85 -3.10 -22.67 -1.13
C ASN A 85 -1.70 -22.17 -0.75
N ASN A 86 -1.60 -20.92 -0.29
CA ASN A 86 -0.36 -20.29 0.17
C ASN A 86 0.70 -20.10 -0.94
N ARG A 87 0.29 -20.05 -2.21
CA ARG A 87 1.16 -19.86 -3.37
C ARG A 87 0.49 -19.00 -4.44
N CYS A 88 1.29 -18.27 -5.20
CA CYS A 88 0.80 -17.58 -6.39
C CYS A 88 0.60 -18.57 -7.54
N GLN A 89 -0.61 -18.59 -8.09
CA GLN A 89 -1.02 -19.39 -9.23
C GLN A 89 -1.58 -18.49 -10.32
N LYS A 90 -1.45 -18.90 -11.58
CA LYS A 90 -1.94 -18.12 -12.71
C LYS A 90 -3.45 -18.03 -12.67
N ASP A 91 -3.97 -16.82 -12.55
CA ASP A 91 -5.38 -16.50 -12.57
C ASP A 91 -5.54 -15.00 -12.86
N THR A 92 -6.36 -14.69 -13.86
CA THR A 92 -6.63 -13.33 -14.31
C THR A 92 -7.89 -12.74 -13.66
N SER A 93 -8.57 -13.50 -12.80
CA SER A 93 -9.76 -13.05 -12.09
C SER A 93 -9.40 -11.96 -11.09
N ILE A 94 -10.13 -10.85 -11.14
CA ILE A 94 -9.97 -9.73 -10.22
C ILE A 94 -11.11 -9.82 -9.19
N PRO A 95 -10.80 -9.87 -7.87
CA PRO A 95 -11.85 -9.87 -6.86
C PRO A 95 -12.58 -8.53 -6.87
N ARG A 96 -13.84 -8.54 -6.44
CA ARG A 96 -14.57 -7.28 -6.18
C ARG A 96 -13.99 -6.66 -4.91
N ILE A 97 -13.41 -5.48 -5.03
CA ILE A 97 -12.77 -4.77 -3.91
C ILE A 97 -13.68 -3.61 -3.48
N PRO A 98 -14.44 -3.74 -2.38
CA PRO A 98 -15.21 -2.63 -1.86
C PRO A 98 -14.28 -1.59 -1.23
N ILE A 99 -14.33 -0.36 -1.76
CA ILE A 99 -13.58 0.77 -1.24
C ILE A 99 -14.46 1.58 -0.30
N HIS A 100 -13.87 2.14 0.74
CA HIS A 100 -14.62 2.80 1.81
C HIS A 100 -14.11 4.20 2.13
N ARG A 101 -15.02 5.01 2.66
CA ARG A 101 -14.71 6.22 3.45
C ARG A 101 -15.16 5.97 4.88
N GLY A 102 -14.21 5.69 5.77
CA GLY A 102 -14.53 5.16 7.09
C GLY A 102 -15.12 3.75 6.96
N THR A 103 -16.41 3.61 7.24
CA THR A 103 -17.15 2.34 7.12
C THR A 103 -18.17 2.33 5.97
N GLU A 104 -18.35 3.45 5.28
CA GLU A 104 -19.30 3.56 4.17
C GLU A 104 -18.65 3.09 2.88
N VAL A 105 -19.34 2.23 2.11
CA VAL A 105 -18.86 1.79 0.80
C VAL A 105 -19.00 2.94 -0.20
N LEU A 106 -17.92 3.25 -0.89
CA LEU A 106 -17.92 4.17 -2.01
C LEU A 106 -18.20 3.42 -3.31
N ASP A 107 -19.13 3.94 -4.11
CA ASP A 107 -19.34 3.47 -5.48
C ASP A 107 -18.30 4.15 -6.38
N LEU A 108 -17.13 3.52 -6.47
CA LEU A 108 -16.03 4.00 -7.30
C LEU A 108 -15.95 3.14 -8.55
N GLU A 109 -15.78 3.79 -9.70
CA GLU A 109 -15.44 3.10 -10.94
C GLU A 109 -14.14 2.30 -10.75
N GLU A 110 -14.08 1.09 -11.31
CA GLU A 110 -12.93 0.18 -11.23
C GLU A 110 -11.60 0.83 -11.67
N ASN A 111 -11.68 1.89 -12.47
CA ASN A 111 -10.52 2.62 -13.00
C ASN A 111 -9.82 3.54 -12.00
N ASN A 112 -10.35 3.75 -10.80
CA ASN A 112 -9.77 4.67 -9.82
C ASN A 112 -8.55 4.10 -9.08
N PHE A 113 -8.37 2.77 -9.10
CA PHE A 113 -7.31 2.09 -8.39
C PHE A 113 -6.37 1.36 -9.35
N TYR A 114 -5.16 1.07 -8.88
CA TYR A 114 -4.24 0.19 -9.56
C TYR A 114 -3.81 -0.93 -8.63
N LEU A 115 -3.96 -2.17 -9.10
CA LEU A 115 -3.52 -3.35 -8.38
C LEU A 115 -2.05 -3.63 -8.69
N ILE A 116 -1.18 -3.48 -7.70
CA ILE A 116 0.26 -3.62 -7.89
C ILE A 116 0.84 -4.57 -6.86
N LYS A 117 1.74 -5.47 -7.30
CA LYS A 117 2.49 -6.31 -6.37
C LYS A 117 3.53 -5.44 -5.66
N MET A 118 3.21 -5.05 -4.43
CA MET A 118 4.16 -4.37 -3.57
C MET A 118 4.94 -5.44 -2.81
N GLY A 119 6.28 -5.34 -2.79
CA GLY A 119 7.10 -6.24 -1.98
C GLY A 119 6.62 -6.24 -0.53
N THR A 120 6.13 -7.38 -0.05
CA THR A 120 5.70 -7.48 1.35
C THR A 120 6.92 -7.69 2.22
N THR A 121 7.41 -6.62 2.84
CA THR A 121 8.44 -6.68 3.88
C THR A 121 7.75 -6.95 5.21
N CYS A 122 7.83 -8.19 5.69
CA CYS A 122 7.25 -8.57 6.97
C CYS A 122 8.33 -9.21 7.85
N ASP A 123 8.75 -8.50 8.89
CA ASP A 123 9.64 -9.03 9.93
C ASP A 123 8.91 -9.99 10.89
N GLY A 124 7.58 -10.07 10.75
CA GLY A 124 6.70 -10.96 11.50
C GLY A 124 6.15 -12.10 10.66
N GLN A 125 4.93 -12.52 10.97
CA GLN A 125 4.23 -13.59 10.27
C GLN A 125 3.15 -13.02 9.35
N LEU A 126 3.12 -13.46 8.08
CA LEU A 126 1.99 -13.19 7.19
C LEU A 126 0.81 -14.07 7.58
N THR A 127 -0.33 -13.43 7.83
CA THR A 127 -1.54 -14.09 8.31
C THR A 127 -2.75 -13.59 7.53
N VAL A 128 -3.62 -14.52 7.13
CA VAL A 128 -4.93 -14.16 6.56
C VAL A 128 -5.78 -13.55 7.67
N LEU A 129 -6.31 -12.36 7.42
CA LEU A 129 -7.16 -11.67 8.38
C LEU A 129 -8.44 -12.49 8.61
N PRO A 130 -8.75 -12.89 9.87
CA PRO A 130 -9.94 -13.71 10.14
C PRO A 130 -11.23 -12.94 9.81
N GLY A 131 -12.24 -13.62 9.25
CA GLY A 131 -13.50 -12.98 8.83
C GLY A 131 -14.33 -12.34 9.95
N MET A 132 -14.04 -12.64 11.22
CA MET A 132 -14.64 -11.96 12.37
C MET A 132 -14.07 -10.55 12.61
N ILE A 133 -12.90 -10.25 12.06
CA ILE A 133 -12.29 -8.92 12.10
C ILE A 133 -12.88 -8.13 10.94
N LYS A 134 -13.60 -7.04 11.25
CA LYS A 134 -14.12 -6.16 10.20
C LYS A 134 -12.95 -5.39 9.59
N SER A 135 -12.94 -5.32 8.27
CA SER A 135 -11.87 -4.68 7.49
C SER A 135 -12.44 -3.81 6.39
N TYR A 136 -11.83 -2.64 6.20
CA TYR A 136 -12.27 -1.62 5.25
C TYR A 136 -11.05 -1.06 4.50
N ILE A 137 -10.93 -1.36 3.21
CA ILE A 137 -9.95 -0.73 2.33
C ILE A 137 -10.43 0.69 2.05
N GLN A 138 -9.61 1.67 2.42
CA GLN A 138 -9.95 3.09 2.35
C GLN A 138 -9.62 3.65 0.96
N GLU A 139 -10.26 4.77 0.60
CA GLU A 139 -10.05 5.46 -0.68
C GLU A 139 -8.60 5.92 -0.94
N ASN A 140 -7.77 6.05 0.10
CA ASN A 140 -6.34 6.34 -0.02
C ASN A 140 -5.46 5.08 -0.14
N GLY A 141 -6.06 3.89 -0.12
CA GLY A 141 -5.36 2.60 -0.12
C GLY A 141 -4.75 2.22 1.22
N HIS A 142 -5.22 2.78 2.34
CA HIS A 142 -4.95 2.23 3.67
C HIS A 142 -5.96 1.13 4.01
N LEU A 143 -5.58 0.25 4.93
CA LEU A 143 -6.49 -0.77 5.46
C LEU A 143 -6.85 -0.43 6.91
N HIS A 144 -8.14 -0.20 7.16
CA HIS A 144 -8.67 -0.04 8.51
C HIS A 144 -9.28 -1.36 8.98
N THR A 145 -8.94 -1.84 10.17
CA THR A 145 -9.56 -3.03 10.75
C THR A 145 -9.96 -2.82 12.20
N THR A 146 -10.84 -3.66 12.74
CA THR A 146 -11.16 -3.65 14.18
C THR A 146 -10.00 -4.09 15.07
N ALA A 147 -8.95 -4.69 14.51
CA ALA A 147 -7.75 -5.11 15.23
C ALA A 147 -6.58 -4.10 15.13
N GLY A 148 -6.69 -3.11 14.25
CA GLY A 148 -5.62 -2.13 13.99
C GLY A 148 -5.67 -1.56 12.58
N ASN A 149 -4.85 -0.53 12.35
CA ASN A 149 -4.77 0.18 11.07
C ASN A 149 -3.42 -0.10 10.38
N TYR A 150 -3.48 -0.34 9.07
CA TYR A 150 -2.33 -0.59 8.22
C TYR A 150 -2.21 0.55 7.21
N THR A 151 -1.40 1.55 7.55
CA THR A 151 -1.10 2.71 6.69
C THR A 151 0.09 2.45 5.76
N ASN A 152 0.99 1.56 6.17
CA ASN A 152 2.08 1.11 5.31
C ASN A 152 1.57 0.04 4.33
N LYS A 153 1.61 0.33 3.03
CA LYS A 153 1.13 -0.60 1.99
C LYS A 153 2.02 -1.84 1.82
N THR A 154 3.20 -1.90 2.44
CA THR A 154 4.02 -3.12 2.48
C THR A 154 3.68 -4.06 3.66
N SER A 155 2.83 -3.63 4.60
CA SER A 155 2.44 -4.44 5.77
C SER A 155 1.15 -5.22 5.57
N TYR A 156 0.49 -5.09 4.42
CA TYR A 156 -0.66 -5.90 4.04
C TYR A 156 -0.72 -6.07 2.52
N CYS A 157 -1.48 -7.05 2.06
CA CYS A 157 -1.82 -7.21 0.66
C CYS A 157 -3.21 -7.85 0.51
N ILE A 158 -3.80 -7.72 -0.67
CA ILE A 158 -5.15 -8.20 -0.98
C ILE A 158 -5.12 -9.20 -2.12
N GLU A 159 -6.06 -10.14 -2.11
CA GLU A 159 -6.19 -11.14 -3.16
C GLU A 159 -7.62 -11.72 -3.23
N GLY A 160 -7.97 -12.38 -4.33
CA GLY A 160 -9.24 -13.11 -4.44
C GLY A 160 -9.12 -14.56 -3.95
N THR A 161 -10.22 -15.14 -3.46
CA THR A 161 -10.39 -16.60 -3.37
C THR A 161 -10.88 -17.17 -4.70
N ASP A 162 -10.99 -18.51 -4.77
CA ASP A 162 -11.66 -19.24 -5.85
C ASP A 162 -13.11 -18.78 -6.09
N ALA A 163 -13.79 -18.28 -5.06
CA ALA A 163 -15.15 -17.74 -5.14
C ALA A 163 -15.20 -16.23 -5.44
N LEU A 164 -14.06 -15.62 -5.78
CA LEU A 164 -13.87 -14.17 -5.97
C LEU A 164 -14.08 -13.33 -4.70
N ASP A 165 -14.15 -13.98 -3.53
CA ASP A 165 -14.17 -13.28 -2.25
C ASP A 165 -12.82 -12.60 -2.01
N LEU A 166 -12.86 -11.41 -1.42
CA LEU A 166 -11.66 -10.68 -1.05
C LEU A 166 -11.03 -11.30 0.20
N VAL A 167 -9.75 -11.65 0.10
CA VAL A 167 -8.88 -12.01 1.22
C VAL A 167 -7.90 -10.90 1.46
N ILE A 168 -7.67 -10.59 2.73
CA ILE A 168 -6.67 -9.63 3.17
C ILE A 168 -5.63 -10.39 3.96
N ILE A 169 -4.36 -10.27 3.55
CA ILE A 169 -3.21 -10.85 4.24
C ILE A 169 -2.46 -9.71 4.90
N VAL A 170 -2.24 -9.81 6.20
CA VAL A 170 -1.58 -8.79 6.99
C VAL A 170 -0.29 -9.32 7.60
N CYS A 171 0.68 -8.44 7.80
CA CYS A 171 1.85 -8.72 8.61
C CYS A 171 1.50 -8.50 10.08
N VAL A 172 1.65 -9.53 10.91
CA VAL A 172 1.52 -9.43 12.37
C VAL A 172 2.88 -9.65 13.03
N PRO A 173 3.22 -8.92 14.11
CA PRO A 173 4.46 -9.15 14.84
C PRO A 173 4.57 -10.62 15.26
N ALA A 174 5.75 -11.23 15.10
CA ALA A 174 5.98 -12.56 15.61
C ALA A 174 5.82 -12.54 17.14
N ILE A 175 5.00 -13.44 17.68
CA ILE A 175 4.89 -13.58 19.13
C ILE A 175 6.22 -14.18 19.62
N SER A 176 7.07 -13.35 20.22
CA SER A 176 8.25 -13.85 20.94
C SER A 176 7.77 -14.70 22.12
N PRO A 177 8.28 -15.94 22.31
CA PRO A 177 7.92 -16.78 23.45
C PRO A 177 8.21 -16.15 24.83
N SER A 178 8.94 -15.02 24.88
CA SER A 178 9.39 -14.40 26.13
C SER A 178 8.33 -13.61 26.90
N ASN A 179 7.14 -13.36 26.33
CA ASN A 179 6.10 -12.53 26.95
C ASN A 179 4.82 -13.31 27.28
N ALA A 180 4.88 -14.64 27.35
CA ALA A 180 3.80 -15.40 27.96
C ALA A 180 3.66 -14.98 29.44
N PRO A 181 2.47 -14.54 29.91
CA PRO A 181 2.26 -14.29 31.32
C PRO A 181 2.53 -15.57 32.11
N GLN A 182 3.54 -15.56 32.99
CA GLN A 182 3.86 -16.70 33.86
C GLN A 182 2.98 -16.80 35.11
N ASP A 183 1.94 -15.98 35.24
CA ASP A 183 1.11 -15.94 36.43
C ASP A 183 -0.27 -16.51 36.16
N MET A 184 -0.41 -17.83 36.32
CA MET A 184 -1.63 -18.50 36.81
C MET A 184 -1.34 -19.98 37.10
N ALA A 185 -0.48 -20.23 38.10
CA ALA A 185 -0.44 -21.51 38.79
C ALA A 185 -0.10 -21.29 40.27
N SER A 186 -1.07 -20.79 41.03
CA SER A 186 -1.13 -21.00 42.48
C SER A 186 -2.59 -20.96 42.94
N SER A 187 -3.15 -22.12 43.27
CA SER A 187 -3.94 -22.37 44.50
C SER A 187 -4.86 -23.58 44.36
N SER A 188 -4.46 -24.68 44.99
CA SER A 188 -5.31 -25.66 45.68
C SER A 188 -4.35 -26.72 46.21
N GLY A 189 -4.28 -27.09 47.48
CA GLY A 189 -5.11 -26.85 48.64
C GLY A 189 -4.56 -27.80 49.71
N MET A 190 -4.52 -27.32 50.94
CA MET A 190 -4.01 -28.02 52.11
C MET A 190 -5.07 -28.99 52.66
N SER A 191 -4.62 -30.12 53.23
CA SER A 191 -5.19 -30.84 54.39
C SER A 191 -5.98 -32.15 54.20
N SER A 192 -5.63 -33.10 55.10
CA SER A 192 -6.39 -34.23 55.69
C SER A 192 -6.53 -35.48 54.82
N ASP A 193 -6.16 -36.71 55.20
CA ASP A 193 -5.89 -37.34 56.51
C ASP A 193 -4.70 -38.32 56.46
#